data_AF-A0A4Q0I4X8-F1
#
_entry.id   AF-A0A4Q0I4X8-F1
#
_cell.length_a   1.000
_cell.length_b   1.000
_cell.length_c   1.000
_cell.angle_alpha   90.00
_cell.angle_beta   90.00
_cell.angle_gamma   90.00
#
_symmetry.space_group_name_H-M   'P 1'
#
loop_
_entity.id
_entity.type
_entity.pdbx_description
1 polymer ?
#
loop_
_entity_poly.entity_id
_entity_poly.type
_entity_poly.pdbx_seq_one_letter_code
_entity_poly.pdbx_strand_id
1 'polypeptide(L)'
;MSILDDITFRTKPLLLSILVFIITFANSGPSAPRILLYFSFVLVLVFIPLLKSRTKFFNSKVIYADLALVLFNAIVLFAYYEDFTSIYNGLLYMACILFFLVLMNFSTNLKNTEAFIRYISIGTKILMILAVGLSLSGIDFQWVSRTAFFFLLLYFILLDKKTKKPGKILYMGIWLLIAAIDGERTFMLLFPVLLFLILSVDWVFDHKKLYRILFILMVIFIISIPVIYVMLSHSEYKDLLNEYAIRYTKSRFFSGRDVIWSNMFEYYLKGNIFLGSGHHVTPTTIYGAELSSHNTYMSILIRTGLIGLFLFLYFLWSVWNRYLEFKDVEAVKLSAVFLIITMLKQSSEMALIGNNVSVSVINWLVIAFGFVYCNSLNYQNKMERGFEVDHNREQ
;
A
#
# COMPACT_ATOMS: atom_id res chain seq x y z
N MET A 1 1.71 16.46 -36.96
CA MET A 1 2.22 15.50 -35.96
C MET A 1 1.08 15.21 -35.01
N SER A 2 0.60 13.97 -34.93
CA SER A 2 -0.72 13.72 -34.32
C SER A 2 -0.64 13.71 -32.80
N ILE A 3 -1.75 14.04 -32.14
CA ILE A 3 -1.90 13.90 -30.67
C ILE A 3 -1.70 12.43 -30.24
N LEU A 4 -1.91 11.46 -31.14
CA LEU A 4 -1.70 10.03 -30.91
C LEU A 4 -0.21 9.65 -30.81
N ASP A 5 0.69 10.34 -31.52
CA ASP A 5 2.12 10.05 -31.53
C ASP A 5 2.80 10.45 -30.21
N ASP A 6 2.47 11.63 -29.68
CA ASP A 6 2.99 12.14 -28.40
C ASP A 6 2.47 11.33 -27.19
N ILE A 7 1.29 10.72 -27.29
CA ILE A 7 0.68 9.94 -26.20
C ILE A 7 1.22 8.50 -26.18
N THR A 8 1.38 7.85 -27.33
CA THR A 8 1.94 6.49 -27.39
C THR A 8 3.40 6.43 -26.95
N PHE A 9 4.19 7.47 -27.26
CA PHE A 9 5.58 7.60 -26.82
C PHE A 9 5.72 7.78 -25.30
N ARG A 10 4.76 8.39 -24.61
CA ARG A 10 4.83 8.60 -23.15
C ARG A 10 4.46 7.37 -22.32
N THR A 11 3.55 6.52 -22.81
CA THR A 11 2.93 5.49 -21.97
C THR A 11 3.73 4.19 -21.87
N LYS A 12 4.43 3.78 -22.93
CA LYS A 12 5.26 2.56 -22.90
C LYS A 12 6.52 2.72 -22.04
N PRO A 13 7.30 3.82 -22.15
CA PRO A 13 8.48 4.04 -21.31
C PRO A 13 8.14 4.22 -19.83
N LEU A 14 6.99 4.81 -19.49
CA LEU A 14 6.59 4.95 -18.08
C LEU A 14 6.23 3.60 -17.44
N LEU A 15 5.44 2.76 -18.13
CA LEU A 15 5.13 1.41 -17.63
C LEU A 15 6.39 0.53 -17.57
N LEU A 16 7.27 0.65 -18.55
CA LEU A 16 8.57 -0.03 -18.55
C LEU A 16 9.48 0.46 -17.41
N SER A 17 9.53 1.77 -17.16
CA SER A 17 10.35 2.33 -16.06
C SER A 17 9.74 2.07 -14.69
N ILE A 18 8.42 1.97 -14.51
CA ILE A 18 7.80 1.44 -13.28
C ILE A 18 8.19 -0.03 -13.07
N LEU A 19 8.15 -0.86 -14.12
CA LEU A 19 8.53 -2.28 -14.02
C LEU A 19 10.03 -2.46 -13.72
N VAL A 20 10.89 -1.75 -14.45
CA VAL A 20 12.35 -1.71 -14.22
C VAL A 20 12.64 -1.16 -12.83
N PHE A 21 11.97 -0.11 -12.38
CA PHE A 21 12.11 0.44 -11.03
C PHE A 21 11.76 -0.59 -9.94
N ILE A 22 10.64 -1.31 -10.07
CA ILE A 22 10.27 -2.39 -9.15
C ILE A 22 11.34 -3.51 -9.14
N ILE A 23 11.84 -3.91 -10.31
CA ILE A 23 12.84 -4.97 -10.45
C ILE A 23 14.22 -4.56 -9.91
N THR A 24 14.66 -3.33 -10.16
CA THR A 24 15.95 -2.80 -9.68
C THR A 24 15.93 -2.54 -8.17
N PHE A 25 14.80 -2.07 -7.62
CA PHE A 25 14.69 -1.80 -6.18
C PHE A 25 14.47 -3.07 -5.34
N ALA A 26 13.73 -4.07 -5.86
CA ALA A 26 13.61 -5.37 -5.18
C ALA A 26 14.95 -6.09 -4.98
N ASN A 27 15.97 -5.75 -5.77
CA ASN A 27 17.30 -6.36 -5.74
C ASN A 27 18.40 -5.47 -5.13
N SER A 28 18.09 -4.31 -4.52
CA SER A 28 19.13 -3.42 -3.99
C SER A 28 18.87 -2.89 -2.58
N GLY A 29 19.85 -3.11 -1.69
CA GLY A 29 19.82 -2.59 -0.32
C GLY A 29 19.89 -1.06 -0.24
N PRO A 30 19.48 -0.48 0.90
CA PRO A 30 19.31 0.98 1.02
C PRO A 30 20.66 1.70 0.90
N SER A 31 20.73 2.71 0.04
CA SER A 31 21.75 3.75 0.14
C SER A 31 21.15 5.11 -0.15
N ALA A 32 21.57 6.11 0.64
CA ALA A 32 21.02 7.46 0.60
C ALA A 32 20.96 8.11 -0.80
N PRO A 33 21.98 7.98 -1.68
CA PRO A 33 21.91 8.57 -3.03
C PRO A 33 20.78 8.01 -3.88
N ARG A 34 20.45 6.72 -3.74
CA ARG A 34 19.37 6.07 -4.51
C ARG A 34 17.99 6.59 -4.10
N ILE A 35 17.81 6.96 -2.82
CA ILE A 35 16.53 7.47 -2.30
C ILE A 35 16.39 8.98 -2.52
N LEU A 36 17.48 9.77 -2.53
CA LEU A 36 17.44 11.14 -3.04
C LEU A 36 17.09 11.19 -4.54
N LEU A 37 17.59 10.22 -5.32
CA LEU A 37 17.25 10.08 -6.74
C LEU A 37 15.78 9.63 -6.93
N TYR A 38 15.28 8.72 -6.09
CA TYR A 38 13.85 8.37 -6.05
C TYR A 38 12.95 9.55 -5.68
N PHE A 39 13.27 10.29 -4.60
CA PHE A 39 12.51 11.46 -4.18
C PHE A 39 12.48 12.53 -5.27
N SER A 40 13.64 12.83 -5.89
CA SER A 40 13.74 13.75 -7.02
C SER A 40 12.93 13.27 -8.23
N PHE A 41 12.98 11.97 -8.55
CA PHE A 41 12.21 11.39 -9.66
C PHE A 41 10.69 11.44 -9.42
N VAL A 42 10.24 11.09 -8.21
CA VAL A 42 8.83 11.21 -7.81
C VAL A 42 8.40 12.67 -7.85
N LEU A 43 9.17 13.61 -7.29
CA LEU A 43 8.86 15.04 -7.38
C LEU A 43 8.75 15.51 -8.84
N VAL A 44 9.66 15.12 -9.72
CA VAL A 44 9.59 15.46 -11.14
C VAL A 44 8.33 14.87 -11.81
N LEU A 45 7.98 13.62 -11.48
CA LEU A 45 6.74 12.97 -11.96
C LEU A 45 5.45 13.52 -11.33
N VAL A 46 5.53 14.17 -10.17
CA VAL A 46 4.42 14.92 -9.54
C VAL A 46 4.29 16.29 -10.22
N PHE A 47 5.35 17.09 -10.18
CA PHE A 47 5.32 18.49 -10.61
C PHE A 47 5.11 18.66 -12.11
N ILE A 48 5.63 17.79 -12.99
CA ILE A 48 5.41 17.93 -14.43
C ILE A 48 3.92 17.80 -14.82
N PRO A 49 3.19 16.75 -14.39
CA PRO A 49 1.73 16.69 -14.56
C PRO A 49 0.98 17.81 -13.84
N LEU A 50 1.38 18.18 -12.61
CA LEU A 50 0.73 19.28 -11.88
C LEU A 50 0.80 20.60 -12.67
N LEU A 51 1.96 20.93 -13.22
CA LEU A 51 2.20 22.17 -13.99
C LEU A 51 1.57 22.14 -15.39
N LYS A 52 1.43 20.96 -16.01
CA LYS A 52 0.91 20.83 -17.39
C LYS A 52 -0.59 20.53 -17.48
N SER A 53 -1.23 20.01 -16.43
CA SER A 53 -2.62 19.54 -16.53
C SER A 53 -3.65 20.65 -16.25
N ARG A 54 -4.26 21.18 -17.31
CA ARG A 54 -5.49 22.01 -17.24
C ARG A 54 -6.76 21.20 -16.89
N THR A 55 -6.63 20.03 -16.26
CA THR A 55 -7.72 19.05 -16.18
C THR A 55 -8.52 19.16 -14.89
N LYS A 56 -9.84 18.97 -14.95
CA LYS A 56 -10.79 19.09 -13.82
C LYS A 56 -10.58 18.08 -12.67
N PHE A 57 -9.55 17.23 -12.70
CA PHE A 57 -9.32 16.17 -11.70
C PHE A 57 -8.85 16.70 -10.33
N PHE A 58 -8.35 17.94 -10.28
CA PHE A 58 -7.83 18.59 -9.07
C PHE A 58 -8.81 18.75 -7.90
N ASN A 59 -10.12 18.67 -8.14
CA ASN A 59 -11.12 19.03 -7.13
C ASN A 59 -11.64 17.82 -6.32
N SER A 60 -10.77 16.86 -5.99
CA SER A 60 -11.14 15.71 -5.15
C SER A 60 -10.58 15.87 -3.74
N LYS A 61 -11.38 15.48 -2.72
CA LYS A 61 -10.99 15.55 -1.30
C LYS A 61 -9.71 14.77 -0.99
N VAL A 62 -9.41 13.74 -1.79
CA VAL A 62 -8.18 12.94 -1.69
C VAL A 62 -6.94 13.82 -1.86
N ILE A 63 -6.92 14.70 -2.87
CA ILE A 63 -5.76 15.55 -3.18
C ILE A 63 -5.50 16.54 -2.02
N TYR A 64 -6.54 17.14 -1.46
CA TYR A 64 -6.39 18.03 -0.31
C TYR A 64 -5.94 17.30 0.95
N ALA A 65 -6.40 16.07 1.18
CA ALA A 65 -5.94 15.25 2.32
C ALA A 65 -4.48 14.80 2.15
N ASP A 66 -4.09 14.41 0.93
CA ASP A 66 -2.72 14.03 0.54
C ASP A 66 -1.74 15.21 0.74
N LEU A 67 -2.05 16.37 0.16
CA LEU A 67 -1.24 17.58 0.29
C LEU A 67 -1.16 18.09 1.73
N ALA A 68 -2.25 18.01 2.51
CA ALA A 68 -2.23 18.37 3.93
C ALA A 68 -1.33 17.43 4.74
N LEU A 69 -1.38 16.13 4.47
CA LEU A 69 -0.50 15.13 5.08
C LEU A 69 0.97 15.36 4.71
N VAL A 70 1.28 15.62 3.43
CA VAL A 70 2.64 15.92 2.95
C VAL A 70 3.17 17.20 3.57
N LEU A 71 2.39 18.29 3.57
CA LEU A 71 2.77 19.55 4.20
C LEU A 71 3.01 19.39 5.71
N PHE A 72 2.15 18.64 6.41
CA PHE A 72 2.35 18.38 7.83
C PHE A 72 3.62 17.55 8.10
N ASN A 73 3.90 16.54 7.28
CA ASN A 73 5.16 15.78 7.38
C ASN A 73 6.39 16.64 7.10
N ALA A 74 6.31 17.61 6.17
CA ALA A 74 7.36 18.58 5.94
C ALA A 74 7.57 19.50 7.16
N ILE A 75 6.49 20.00 7.77
CA ILE A 75 6.55 20.80 9.01
C ILE A 75 7.21 20.01 10.14
N VAL A 76 6.80 18.76 10.38
CA VAL A 76 7.43 17.88 11.39
C VAL A 76 8.90 17.62 11.07
N LEU A 77 9.26 17.41 9.79
CA LEU A 77 10.64 17.22 9.38
C LEU A 77 11.51 18.45 9.69
N PHE A 78 11.03 19.67 9.41
CA PHE A 78 11.79 20.89 9.72
C PHE A 78 11.82 21.22 11.22
N ALA A 79 10.73 20.94 11.96
CA ALA A 79 10.64 21.22 13.39
C ALA A 79 11.47 20.26 14.27
N TYR A 80 11.65 19.01 13.83
CA TYR A 80 12.36 17.95 14.55
C TYR A 80 13.52 17.37 13.73
N TYR A 81 14.21 18.23 12.97
CA TYR A 81 15.42 17.87 12.26
C TYR A 81 16.58 17.70 13.26
N GLU A 82 17.10 16.48 13.38
CA GLU A 82 18.33 16.20 14.15
C GLU A 82 19.48 15.78 13.23
N ASP A 83 19.19 14.95 12.22
CA ASP A 83 20.21 14.22 11.48
C ASP A 83 19.80 13.84 10.05
N PHE A 84 20.70 13.20 9.31
CA PHE A 84 20.39 12.71 7.97
C PHE A 84 19.29 11.64 7.95
N THR A 85 19.15 10.83 9.02
CA THR A 85 18.07 9.83 9.15
C THR A 85 16.68 10.49 9.20
N SER A 86 16.59 11.67 9.83
CA SER A 86 15.39 12.53 9.83
C SER A 86 14.96 12.84 8.40
N ILE A 87 15.87 13.41 7.60
CA ILE A 87 15.65 13.73 6.18
C ILE A 87 15.27 12.49 5.41
N TYR A 88 16.05 11.42 5.54
CA TYR A 88 15.81 10.15 4.85
C TYR A 88 14.39 9.61 5.10
N ASN A 89 13.98 9.47 6.38
CA ASN A 89 12.68 8.94 6.74
C ASN A 89 11.52 9.87 6.33
N GLY A 90 11.68 11.19 6.55
CA GLY A 90 10.66 12.17 6.22
C GLY A 90 10.42 12.30 4.70
N LEU A 91 11.50 12.42 3.91
CA LEU A 91 11.42 12.45 2.45
C LEU A 91 10.85 11.14 1.90
N LEU A 92 11.24 9.99 2.44
CA LEU A 92 10.74 8.69 1.98
C LEU A 92 9.24 8.51 2.27
N TYR A 93 8.78 8.93 3.45
CA TYR A 93 7.34 8.98 3.76
C TYR A 93 6.60 9.83 2.73
N MET A 94 7.05 11.08 2.52
CA MET A 94 6.41 12.01 1.59
C MET A 94 6.42 11.48 0.15
N ALA A 95 7.50 10.84 -0.31
CA ALA A 95 7.54 10.20 -1.62
C ALA A 95 6.54 9.05 -1.77
N CYS A 96 6.36 8.21 -0.75
CA CYS A 96 5.37 7.13 -0.81
C CYS A 96 3.93 7.65 -0.97
N ILE A 97 3.58 8.73 -0.26
CA ILE A 97 2.28 9.40 -0.38
C ILE A 97 2.13 10.08 -1.74
N LEU A 98 3.10 10.92 -2.13
CA LEU A 98 3.09 11.61 -3.43
C LEU A 98 3.08 10.65 -4.62
N PHE A 99 3.69 9.47 -4.50
CA PHE A 99 3.63 8.43 -5.51
C PHE A 99 2.20 7.89 -5.72
N PHE A 100 1.41 7.72 -4.66
CA PHE A 100 -0.01 7.43 -4.80
C PHE A 100 -0.75 8.54 -5.54
N LEU A 101 -0.46 9.81 -5.24
CA LEU A 101 -1.07 10.96 -5.93
C LEU A 101 -0.77 10.98 -7.44
N VAL A 102 0.47 10.65 -7.86
CA VAL A 102 0.82 10.48 -9.28
C VAL A 102 -0.03 9.39 -9.92
N LEU A 103 -0.08 8.21 -9.29
CA LEU A 103 -0.78 7.05 -9.83
C LEU A 103 -2.29 7.27 -9.92
N MET A 104 -2.93 7.85 -8.90
CA MET A 104 -4.37 8.13 -8.93
C MET A 104 -4.76 9.04 -10.11
N ASN A 105 -3.87 9.95 -10.52
CA ASN A 105 -4.09 10.87 -11.64
C ASN A 105 -3.55 10.34 -12.99
N PHE A 106 -2.90 9.16 -13.01
CA PHE A 106 -2.39 8.57 -14.23
C PHE A 106 -3.54 8.09 -15.13
N SER A 107 -3.40 8.32 -16.45
CA SER A 107 -4.35 7.91 -17.47
C SER A 107 -3.62 7.44 -18.72
N THR A 108 -4.13 6.38 -19.34
CA THR A 108 -3.62 5.84 -20.61
C THR A 108 -4.76 5.19 -21.39
N ASN A 109 -4.50 4.67 -22.59
CA ASN A 109 -5.48 3.90 -23.33
C ASN A 109 -5.78 2.58 -22.59
N LEU A 110 -7.05 2.18 -22.50
CA LEU A 110 -7.47 0.94 -21.82
C LEU A 110 -6.69 -0.29 -22.30
N LYS A 111 -6.38 -0.40 -23.60
CA LYS A 111 -5.57 -1.50 -24.17
C LYS A 111 -4.18 -1.61 -23.52
N ASN A 112 -3.55 -0.49 -23.18
CA ASN A 112 -2.27 -0.47 -22.47
C ASN A 112 -2.42 -0.90 -21.01
N THR A 113 -3.49 -0.45 -20.33
CA THR A 113 -3.80 -0.84 -18.95
C THR A 113 -4.10 -2.34 -18.85
N GLU A 114 -4.88 -2.90 -19.77
CA GLU A 114 -5.16 -4.33 -19.83
C GLU A 114 -3.94 -5.17 -20.22
N ALA A 115 -3.08 -4.66 -21.11
CA ALA A 115 -1.80 -5.28 -21.41
C ALA A 115 -0.87 -5.30 -20.17
N PHE A 116 -0.80 -4.20 -19.41
CA PHE A 116 -0.03 -4.13 -18.16
C PHE A 116 -0.53 -5.13 -17.11
N ILE A 117 -1.84 -5.20 -16.85
CA ILE A 117 -2.45 -6.22 -15.97
C ILE A 117 -2.03 -7.61 -16.44
N ARG A 118 -2.13 -7.89 -17.74
CA ARG A 118 -1.80 -9.21 -18.31
C ARG A 118 -0.31 -9.55 -18.16
N TYR A 119 0.61 -8.62 -18.42
CA TYR A 119 2.04 -8.88 -18.29
C TYR A 119 2.46 -9.11 -16.83
N ILE A 120 1.97 -8.29 -15.89
CA ILE A 120 2.23 -8.53 -14.46
C ILE A 120 1.58 -9.83 -14.00
N SER A 121 0.34 -10.11 -14.40
CA SER A 121 -0.35 -11.39 -14.14
C SER A 121 0.49 -12.59 -14.60
N ILE A 122 1.00 -12.58 -15.84
CA ILE A 122 1.86 -13.67 -16.36
C ILE A 122 3.17 -13.78 -15.58
N GLY A 123 3.89 -12.67 -15.37
CA GLY A 123 5.15 -12.66 -14.62
C GLY A 123 4.98 -13.16 -13.20
N THR A 124 3.93 -12.72 -12.50
CA THR A 124 3.59 -13.16 -11.13
C THR A 124 3.35 -14.66 -11.07
N LYS A 125 2.57 -15.22 -12.00
CA LYS A 125 2.31 -16.67 -12.05
C LYS A 125 3.59 -17.48 -12.21
N ILE A 126 4.47 -17.06 -13.12
CA ILE A 126 5.78 -17.71 -13.33
C ILE A 126 6.62 -17.63 -12.05
N LEU A 127 6.75 -16.43 -11.45
CA LEU A 127 7.52 -16.23 -10.23
C LEU A 127 6.97 -17.02 -9.03
N MET A 128 5.64 -17.16 -8.90
CA MET A 128 5.03 -17.98 -7.84
C MET A 128 5.31 -19.47 -8.02
N ILE A 129 5.24 -19.99 -9.26
CA ILE A 129 5.59 -21.39 -9.56
C ILE A 129 7.08 -21.64 -9.26
N LEU A 130 7.95 -20.72 -9.67
CA LEU A 130 9.39 -20.78 -9.36
C LEU A 130 9.65 -20.72 -7.85
N ALA A 131 8.96 -19.84 -7.12
CA ALA A 131 9.12 -19.72 -5.66
C ALA A 131 8.70 -21.01 -4.93
N VAL A 132 7.62 -21.67 -5.34
CA VAL A 132 7.25 -22.99 -4.81
C VAL A 132 8.31 -24.03 -5.17
N GLY A 133 8.74 -24.09 -6.43
CA GLY A 133 9.77 -25.05 -6.88
C GLY A 133 11.09 -24.93 -6.10
N LEU A 134 11.60 -23.71 -5.95
CA LEU A 134 12.84 -23.43 -5.20
C LEU A 134 12.71 -23.77 -3.71
N SER A 135 11.55 -23.49 -3.10
CA SER A 135 11.31 -23.81 -1.69
C SER A 135 11.21 -25.32 -1.46
N LEU A 136 10.57 -26.06 -2.38
CA LEU A 136 10.51 -27.52 -2.34
C LEU A 136 11.86 -28.19 -2.62
N SER A 137 12.76 -27.55 -3.38
CA SER A 137 14.14 -28.02 -3.56
C SER A 137 15.10 -27.63 -2.43
N GLY A 138 14.61 -27.02 -1.34
CA GLY A 138 15.44 -26.59 -0.21
C GLY A 138 16.43 -25.47 -0.55
N ILE A 139 16.20 -24.72 -1.63
CA ILE A 139 17.03 -23.57 -2.00
C ILE A 139 16.47 -22.33 -1.29
N ASP A 140 17.24 -21.79 -0.34
CA ASP A 140 16.90 -20.58 0.40
C ASP A 140 16.84 -19.34 -0.52
N PHE A 141 15.68 -19.13 -1.13
CA PHE A 141 15.41 -18.00 -2.02
C PHE A 141 14.77 -16.85 -1.24
N GLN A 142 15.58 -16.20 -0.40
CA GLN A 142 15.15 -15.11 0.48
C GLN A 142 15.03 -13.77 -0.28
N TRP A 143 13.83 -13.51 -0.82
CA TRP A 143 13.42 -12.16 -1.20
C TRP A 143 12.83 -11.44 0.01
N VAL A 144 13.24 -10.19 0.24
CA VAL A 144 12.74 -9.38 1.36
C VAL A 144 11.21 -9.26 1.28
N SER A 145 10.51 -9.89 2.22
CA SER A 145 9.05 -9.98 2.28
C SER A 145 8.40 -10.66 1.05
N ARG A 146 8.99 -11.77 0.56
CA ARG A 146 8.49 -12.61 -0.55
C ARG A 146 6.97 -12.81 -0.56
N THR A 147 6.40 -13.23 0.56
CA THR A 147 4.96 -13.48 0.72
C THR A 147 4.11 -12.21 0.56
N ALA A 148 4.60 -11.07 1.06
CA ALA A 148 3.94 -9.78 0.92
C ALA A 148 3.97 -9.28 -0.53
N PHE A 149 5.10 -9.45 -1.20
CA PHE A 149 5.26 -9.14 -2.61
C PHE A 149 4.26 -9.93 -3.47
N PHE A 150 4.19 -11.26 -3.29
CA PHE A 150 3.22 -12.09 -4.01
C PHE A 150 1.77 -11.83 -3.60
N PHE A 151 1.50 -11.49 -2.34
CA PHE A 151 0.15 -11.10 -1.88
C PHE A 151 -0.36 -9.90 -2.69
N LEU A 152 0.46 -8.87 -2.84
CA LEU A 152 0.06 -7.67 -3.57
C LEU A 152 -0.04 -7.92 -5.08
N LEU A 153 0.87 -8.73 -5.65
CA LEU A 153 0.81 -9.07 -7.07
C LEU A 153 -0.37 -9.99 -7.45
N LEU A 154 -0.92 -10.75 -6.49
CA LEU A 154 -2.15 -11.53 -6.65
C LEU A 154 -3.32 -10.67 -7.14
N TYR A 155 -3.36 -9.37 -6.78
CA TYR A 155 -4.30 -8.38 -7.31
C TYR A 155 -4.39 -8.40 -8.85
N PHE A 156 -3.26 -8.43 -9.54
CA PHE A 156 -3.22 -8.40 -11.01
C PHE A 156 -3.68 -9.72 -11.63
N ILE A 157 -3.45 -10.86 -10.96
CA ILE A 157 -4.01 -12.16 -11.36
C ILE A 157 -5.54 -12.15 -11.19
N LEU A 158 -6.04 -11.51 -10.12
CA LEU A 158 -7.47 -11.38 -9.85
C LEU A 158 -8.17 -10.39 -10.80
N LEU A 159 -7.50 -9.36 -11.33
CA LEU A 159 -8.08 -8.48 -12.36
C LEU A 159 -7.95 -9.00 -13.80
N ASP A 160 -7.02 -9.90 -14.08
CA ASP A 160 -6.76 -10.38 -15.44
C ASP A 160 -7.96 -11.14 -16.02
N LYS A 161 -8.71 -10.49 -16.92
CA LYS A 161 -9.87 -11.03 -17.65
C LYS A 161 -9.55 -12.31 -18.44
N LYS A 162 -8.29 -12.59 -18.78
CA LYS A 162 -7.88 -13.86 -19.42
C LYS A 162 -7.73 -15.00 -18.40
N THR A 163 -7.56 -14.69 -17.12
CA THR A 163 -7.52 -15.67 -16.03
C THR A 163 -8.94 -16.08 -15.62
N LYS A 164 -9.34 -17.30 -15.99
CA LYS A 164 -10.65 -17.86 -15.64
C LYS A 164 -10.77 -18.11 -14.12
N LYS A 165 -12.00 -18.16 -13.60
CA LYS A 165 -12.29 -18.34 -12.16
C LYS A 165 -11.53 -19.52 -11.50
N PRO A 166 -11.42 -20.73 -12.10
CA PRO A 166 -10.61 -21.81 -11.52
C PRO A 166 -9.13 -21.45 -11.42
N GLY A 167 -8.58 -20.74 -12.40
CA GLY A 167 -7.20 -20.24 -12.36
C GLY A 167 -6.99 -19.18 -11.27
N LYS A 168 -7.95 -18.25 -11.07
CA LYS A 168 -7.91 -17.30 -9.95
C LYS A 168 -7.83 -18.04 -8.61
N ILE A 169 -8.69 -19.03 -8.39
CA ILE A 169 -8.70 -19.87 -7.18
C ILE A 169 -7.38 -20.63 -7.00
N LEU A 170 -6.85 -21.25 -8.07
CA LEU A 170 -5.57 -21.96 -8.04
C LEU A 170 -4.43 -21.06 -7.56
N TYR A 171 -4.27 -19.85 -8.12
CA TYR A 171 -3.20 -18.94 -7.69
C TYR A 171 -3.40 -18.38 -6.28
N MET A 172 -4.64 -18.22 -5.81
CA MET A 172 -4.90 -17.94 -4.38
C MET A 172 -4.42 -19.09 -3.48
N GLY A 173 -4.64 -20.34 -3.89
CA GLY A 173 -4.13 -21.53 -3.19
C GLY A 173 -2.61 -21.65 -3.21
N ILE A 174 -1.98 -21.40 -4.36
CA ILE A 174 -0.50 -21.36 -4.50
C ILE A 174 0.09 -20.28 -3.60
N TRP A 175 -0.53 -19.09 -3.54
CA TRP A 175 -0.08 -18.03 -2.64
C TRP A 175 -0.20 -18.44 -1.17
N LEU A 176 -1.30 -19.09 -0.77
CA LEU A 176 -1.48 -19.57 0.61
C LEU A 176 -0.45 -20.66 0.97
N LEU A 177 -0.08 -21.52 0.01
CA LEU A 177 1.00 -22.50 0.16
C LEU A 177 2.35 -21.81 0.37
N ILE A 178 2.68 -20.77 -0.41
CA ILE A 178 3.90 -19.98 -0.21
C ILE A 178 3.88 -19.35 1.20
N ALA A 179 2.77 -18.76 1.62
CA ALA A 179 2.64 -18.18 2.96
C ALA A 179 2.80 -19.20 4.09
N ALA A 180 2.33 -20.44 3.90
CA ALA A 180 2.50 -21.53 4.85
C ALA A 180 3.95 -22.03 4.93
N ILE A 181 4.63 -22.17 3.78
CA ILE A 181 6.06 -22.53 3.70
C ILE A 181 6.93 -21.45 4.35
N ASP A 182 6.63 -20.17 4.08
CA ASP A 182 7.36 -19.02 4.64
C ASP A 182 7.03 -18.76 6.13
N GLY A 183 6.11 -19.51 6.74
CA GLY A 183 5.70 -19.32 8.14
C GLY A 183 4.98 -17.99 8.39
N GLU A 184 4.47 -17.33 7.35
CA GLU A 184 3.89 -15.97 7.36
C GLU A 184 2.45 -15.97 7.89
N ARG A 185 2.32 -16.28 9.18
CA ARG A 185 1.04 -16.47 9.89
C ARG A 185 0.06 -15.32 9.73
N THR A 186 0.52 -14.06 9.69
CA THR A 186 -0.39 -12.92 9.50
C THR A 186 -1.09 -12.99 8.15
N PHE A 187 -0.38 -13.37 7.09
CA PHE A 187 -0.99 -13.53 5.77
C PHE A 187 -1.99 -14.69 5.74
N MET A 188 -1.66 -15.81 6.39
CA MET A 188 -2.59 -16.94 6.54
C MET A 188 -3.88 -16.54 7.28
N LEU A 189 -3.77 -15.73 8.35
CA LEU A 189 -4.92 -15.22 9.12
C LEU A 189 -5.75 -14.17 8.37
N LEU A 190 -5.13 -13.36 7.50
CA LEU A 190 -5.83 -12.38 6.68
C LEU A 190 -6.49 -12.97 5.43
N PHE A 191 -6.16 -14.21 5.04
CA PHE A 191 -6.71 -14.84 3.83
C PHE A 191 -8.22 -15.14 3.92
N PRO A 192 -8.78 -15.67 5.03
CA PRO A 192 -10.23 -15.76 5.20
C PRO A 192 -10.93 -14.39 5.15
N VAL A 193 -10.28 -13.35 5.69
CA VAL A 193 -10.80 -11.96 5.65
C VAL A 193 -10.82 -11.44 4.22
N LEU A 194 -9.76 -11.68 3.43
CA LEU A 194 -9.71 -11.35 2.01
C LEU A 194 -10.86 -12.05 1.25
N LEU A 195 -11.04 -13.35 1.45
CA LEU A 195 -12.12 -14.12 0.80
C LEU A 195 -13.51 -13.56 1.16
N PHE A 196 -13.76 -13.32 2.45
CA PHE A 196 -15.00 -12.71 2.91
C PHE A 196 -15.25 -11.34 2.25
N LEU A 197 -14.24 -10.46 2.23
CA LEU A 197 -14.36 -9.14 1.62
C LEU A 197 -14.60 -9.21 0.11
N ILE A 198 -13.90 -10.09 -0.63
CA ILE A 198 -14.13 -10.31 -2.07
C ILE A 198 -15.57 -10.78 -2.32
N LEU A 199 -16.11 -11.68 -1.49
CA LEU A 199 -17.48 -12.20 -1.65
C LEU A 199 -18.55 -11.18 -1.24
N SER A 200 -18.28 -10.29 -0.29
CA SER A 200 -19.23 -9.29 0.19
C SER A 200 -19.14 -7.93 -0.51
N VAL A 201 -18.12 -7.68 -1.35
CA VAL A 201 -17.78 -6.33 -1.83
C VAL A 201 -18.94 -5.62 -2.53
N ASP A 202 -19.68 -6.32 -3.39
CA ASP A 202 -20.82 -5.76 -4.12
C ASP A 202 -21.90 -5.24 -3.16
N TRP A 203 -22.29 -6.08 -2.21
CA TRP A 203 -23.28 -5.74 -1.19
C TRP A 203 -22.83 -4.58 -0.30
N VAL A 204 -21.55 -4.53 0.09
CA VAL A 204 -21.00 -3.42 0.91
C VAL A 204 -21.00 -2.10 0.13
N PHE A 205 -20.67 -2.10 -1.16
CA PHE A 205 -20.67 -0.90 -2.01
C PHE A 205 -22.07 -0.33 -2.27
N ASP A 206 -23.10 -1.18 -2.36
CA ASP A 206 -24.49 -0.71 -2.47
C ASP A 206 -24.99 -0.05 -1.17
N HIS A 207 -24.52 -0.52 -0.02
CA HIS A 207 -24.93 -0.01 1.30
C HIS A 207 -23.97 1.09 1.81
N LYS A 208 -24.06 2.29 1.24
CA LYS A 208 -23.18 3.46 1.57
C LYS A 208 -22.96 3.72 3.07
N LYS A 209 -23.95 3.49 3.94
CA LYS A 209 -23.81 3.62 5.40
C LYS A 209 -22.91 2.52 5.98
N LEU A 210 -23.13 1.27 5.58
CA LEU A 210 -22.29 0.13 5.96
C LEU A 210 -20.85 0.30 5.47
N TYR A 211 -20.66 0.69 4.20
CA TYR A 211 -19.36 1.00 3.61
C TYR A 211 -18.53 1.95 4.49
N ARG A 212 -19.18 3.02 4.98
CA ARG A 212 -18.57 4.01 5.89
C ARG A 212 -18.30 3.44 7.28
N ILE A 213 -19.25 2.71 7.86
CA ILE A 213 -19.10 2.08 9.18
C ILE A 213 -17.95 1.05 9.17
N LEU A 214 -17.82 0.25 8.11
CA LEU A 214 -16.77 -0.77 7.97
C LEU A 214 -15.37 -0.17 8.14
N PHE A 215 -15.09 0.97 7.51
CA PHE A 215 -13.80 1.65 7.66
C PHE A 215 -13.62 2.24 9.06
N ILE A 216 -14.66 2.80 9.68
CA ILE A 216 -14.58 3.31 11.06
C ILE A 216 -14.28 2.17 12.04
N LEU A 217 -14.96 1.04 11.92
CA LEU A 217 -14.68 -0.18 12.69
C LEU A 217 -13.26 -0.70 12.44
N MET A 218 -12.79 -0.64 11.18
CA MET A 218 -11.42 -0.99 10.82
C MET A 218 -10.39 -0.09 11.52
N VAL A 219 -10.62 1.23 11.55
CA VAL A 219 -9.75 2.20 12.24
C VAL A 219 -9.73 1.98 13.75
N ILE A 220 -10.89 1.74 14.37
CA ILE A 220 -10.95 1.39 15.79
C ILE A 220 -10.16 0.10 16.05
N PHE A 221 -10.34 -0.92 15.22
CA PHE A 221 -9.66 -2.20 15.34
C PHE A 221 -8.13 -2.07 15.25
N ILE A 222 -7.59 -1.46 14.18
CA ILE A 222 -6.13 -1.33 14.00
C ILE A 222 -5.44 -0.46 15.07
N ILE A 223 -6.12 0.56 15.62
CA ILE A 223 -5.62 1.37 16.74
C ILE A 223 -5.68 0.56 18.05
N SER A 224 -6.73 -0.25 18.24
CA SER A 224 -6.90 -1.05 19.44
C SER A 224 -5.88 -2.21 19.57
N ILE A 225 -5.42 -2.80 18.46
CA ILE A 225 -4.45 -3.92 18.45
C ILE A 225 -3.22 -3.66 19.35
N PRO A 226 -2.40 -2.60 19.16
CA PRO A 226 -1.21 -2.39 19.98
C PRO A 226 -1.54 -2.12 21.45
N VAL A 227 -2.64 -1.41 21.73
CA VAL A 227 -3.08 -1.12 23.10
C VAL A 227 -3.48 -2.40 23.83
N ILE A 228 -4.40 -3.19 23.23
CA ILE A 228 -4.89 -4.44 23.82
C ILE A 228 -3.74 -5.45 23.98
N TYR A 229 -2.84 -5.55 23.00
CA TYR A 229 -1.71 -6.48 23.08
C TYR A 229 -0.73 -6.14 24.22
N VAL A 230 -0.45 -4.86 24.45
CA VAL A 230 0.36 -4.40 25.60
C VAL A 230 -0.39 -4.56 26.92
N MET A 231 -1.71 -4.32 26.98
CA MET A 231 -2.49 -4.57 28.19
C MET A 231 -2.52 -6.07 28.55
N LEU A 232 -2.69 -6.95 27.57
CA LEU A 232 -2.67 -8.40 27.79
C LEU A 232 -1.29 -8.90 28.26
N SER A 233 -0.19 -8.31 27.80
CA SER A 233 1.17 -8.71 28.22
C SER A 233 1.54 -8.34 29.66
N HIS A 234 0.74 -7.46 30.30
CA HIS A 234 0.84 -7.07 31.71
C HIS A 234 -0.29 -7.68 32.58
N SER A 235 -1.19 -8.46 31.98
CA SER A 235 -2.31 -9.10 32.69
C SER A 235 -1.95 -10.47 33.26
N GLU A 236 -2.77 -10.96 34.20
CA GLU A 236 -2.70 -12.34 34.73
C GLU A 236 -2.82 -13.42 33.62
N TYR A 237 -3.44 -13.10 32.48
CA TYR A 237 -3.61 -14.01 31.36
C TYR A 237 -2.34 -14.17 30.49
N LYS A 238 -1.26 -13.44 30.78
CA LYS A 238 -0.03 -13.45 29.96
C LYS A 238 0.50 -14.86 29.71
N ASP A 239 0.70 -15.62 30.79
CA ASP A 239 1.31 -16.94 30.72
C ASP A 239 0.33 -17.98 30.16
N LEU A 240 -0.96 -17.87 30.49
CA LEU A 240 -2.03 -18.69 29.92
C LEU A 240 -2.10 -18.54 28.38
N LEU A 241 -2.08 -17.31 27.86
CA LEU A 241 -2.09 -17.03 26.42
C LEU A 241 -0.81 -17.56 25.73
N ASN A 242 0.34 -17.39 26.37
CA ASN A 242 1.60 -17.96 25.88
C ASN A 242 1.57 -19.50 25.85
N GLU A 243 1.06 -20.16 26.89
CA GLU A 243 0.99 -21.61 26.96
C GLU A 243 0.08 -22.17 25.86
N TYR A 244 -1.12 -21.58 25.68
CA TYR A 244 -2.02 -21.95 24.59
C TYR A 244 -1.39 -21.74 23.21
N ALA A 245 -0.72 -20.61 22.97
CA ALA A 245 -0.03 -20.37 21.71
C ALA A 245 1.10 -21.37 21.47
N ILE A 246 1.89 -21.72 22.48
CA ILE A 246 2.96 -22.73 22.37
C ILE A 246 2.36 -24.12 22.11
N ARG A 247 1.28 -24.47 22.81
CA ARG A 247 0.59 -25.76 22.68
C ARG A 247 0.09 -25.99 21.25
N TYR A 248 -0.63 -25.02 20.69
CA TYR A 248 -1.30 -25.14 19.37
C TYR A 248 -0.46 -24.67 18.18
N THR A 249 0.43 -23.68 18.33
CA THR A 249 1.18 -23.07 17.21
C THR A 249 2.69 -23.27 17.27
N LYS A 250 3.20 -23.94 18.32
CA LYS A 250 4.63 -24.10 18.61
C LYS A 250 5.38 -22.76 18.66
N SER A 251 4.73 -21.72 19.17
CA SER A 251 5.31 -20.37 19.27
C SER A 251 4.65 -19.54 20.36
N ARG A 252 5.37 -18.53 20.85
CA ARG A 252 4.88 -17.61 21.88
C ARG A 252 3.79 -16.69 21.31
N PHE A 253 2.81 -16.33 22.14
CA PHE A 253 1.81 -15.30 21.82
C PHE A 253 2.48 -13.92 21.85
N PHE A 254 3.31 -13.70 22.86
CA PHE A 254 4.12 -12.48 23.04
C PHE A 254 5.46 -12.65 22.33
N SER A 255 5.65 -11.89 21.24
CA SER A 255 6.80 -12.00 20.35
C SER A 255 7.91 -10.97 20.64
N GLY A 256 7.90 -10.33 21.81
CA GLY A 256 8.74 -9.17 22.12
C GLY A 256 8.17 -7.84 21.59
N ARG A 257 7.18 -7.89 20.69
CA ARG A 257 6.41 -6.71 20.25
C ARG A 257 5.68 -6.04 21.39
N ASP A 258 5.29 -6.80 22.41
CA ASP A 258 4.69 -6.31 23.65
C ASP A 258 5.64 -5.38 24.40
N VAL A 259 6.92 -5.75 24.53
CA VAL A 259 7.95 -4.90 25.14
C VAL A 259 8.22 -3.68 24.24
N ILE A 260 8.44 -3.90 22.94
CA ILE A 260 8.74 -2.83 21.98
C ILE A 260 7.63 -1.78 21.98
N TRP A 261 6.37 -2.19 21.89
CA TRP A 261 5.20 -1.31 21.88
C TRP A 261 4.96 -0.64 23.23
N SER A 262 5.23 -1.33 24.35
CA SER A 262 5.10 -0.75 25.70
C SER A 262 5.99 0.47 25.88
N ASN A 263 7.30 0.35 25.66
CA ASN A 263 8.20 1.51 25.88
C ASN A 263 8.15 2.50 24.70
N MET A 264 7.64 2.10 23.52
CA MET A 264 7.23 3.05 22.47
C MET A 264 6.06 3.94 22.94
N PHE A 265 5.02 3.38 23.58
CA PHE A 265 3.97 4.17 24.21
C PHE A 265 4.50 5.04 25.35
N GLU A 266 5.40 4.52 26.20
CA GLU A 266 5.99 5.30 27.28
C GLU A 266 6.81 6.50 26.76
N TYR A 267 7.63 6.29 25.72
CA TYR A 267 8.38 7.35 25.05
C TYR A 267 7.45 8.40 24.43
N TYR A 268 6.39 7.95 23.75
CA TYR A 268 5.36 8.83 23.17
C TYR A 268 4.66 9.69 24.22
N LEU A 269 4.27 9.11 25.36
CA LEU A 269 3.57 9.80 26.44
C LEU A 269 4.46 10.82 27.19
N LYS A 270 5.78 10.68 27.12
CA LYS A 270 6.76 11.67 27.61
C LYS A 270 7.07 12.77 26.59
N GLY A 271 6.72 12.58 25.32
CA GLY A 271 6.95 13.52 24.23
C GLY A 271 5.77 14.45 23.92
N ASN A 272 5.80 15.10 22.76
CA ASN A 272 4.67 15.92 22.30
C ASN A 272 3.58 15.01 21.69
N ILE A 273 2.48 14.80 22.44
CA ILE A 273 1.34 13.97 22.04
C ILE A 273 0.74 14.38 20.68
N PHE A 274 0.74 15.67 20.33
CA PHE A 274 0.07 16.16 19.12
C PHE A 274 0.97 16.17 17.88
N LEU A 275 2.25 16.51 18.03
CA LEU A 275 3.23 16.60 16.93
C LEU A 275 4.16 15.39 16.81
N GLY A 276 4.21 14.54 17.83
CA GLY A 276 5.17 13.44 17.95
C GLY A 276 6.56 13.93 18.31
N SER A 277 7.55 13.10 18.00
CA SER A 277 8.97 13.32 18.32
C SER A 277 9.86 13.46 17.07
N GLY A 278 9.31 13.45 15.86
CA GLY A 278 10.07 13.64 14.62
C GLY A 278 10.47 12.36 13.88
N HIS A 279 11.02 12.53 12.67
CA HIS A 279 11.29 11.43 11.72
C HIS A 279 12.58 10.65 12.01
N HIS A 280 13.50 11.15 12.82
CA HIS A 280 14.66 10.37 13.31
C HIS A 280 14.20 9.21 14.19
N VAL A 281 13.09 9.37 14.93
CA VAL A 281 12.66 8.38 15.92
C VAL A 281 12.31 7.04 15.27
N THR A 282 13.02 6.03 15.72
CA THR A 282 12.89 4.61 15.40
C THR A 282 12.98 3.81 16.72
N PRO A 283 12.58 2.54 16.75
CA PRO A 283 12.91 1.70 17.91
C PRO A 283 14.42 1.59 18.09
N THR A 284 15.22 1.60 17.02
CA THR A 284 16.69 1.63 17.10
C THR A 284 17.22 2.84 17.87
N THR A 285 16.70 4.05 17.65
CA THR A 285 17.11 5.23 18.42
C THR A 285 16.60 5.24 19.87
N ILE A 286 15.51 4.50 20.17
CA ILE A 286 14.96 4.36 21.53
C ILE A 286 15.72 3.28 22.34
N TYR A 287 16.15 2.19 21.70
CA TYR A 287 16.71 1.00 22.37
C TYR A 287 18.18 0.71 22.10
N GLY A 288 18.81 1.36 21.12
CA GLY A 288 20.19 1.07 20.71
C GLY A 288 20.38 -0.26 19.97
N ALA A 289 19.29 -0.95 19.60
CA ALA A 289 19.30 -2.24 18.92
C ALA A 289 18.47 -2.19 17.63
N GLU A 290 18.88 -2.91 16.57
CA GLU A 290 18.20 -2.94 15.27
C GLU A 290 16.80 -3.60 15.35
N LEU A 291 15.81 -2.81 15.77
CA LEU A 291 14.45 -3.24 16.01
C LEU A 291 13.48 -2.43 15.15
N SER A 292 12.48 -3.10 14.58
CA SER A 292 11.36 -2.47 13.90
C SER A 292 10.13 -2.48 14.79
N SER A 293 9.28 -1.44 14.69
CA SER A 293 8.03 -1.41 15.43
C SER A 293 7.05 -2.46 14.90
N HIS A 294 7.22 -2.91 13.66
CA HIS A 294 6.28 -3.79 12.97
C HIS A 294 4.82 -3.28 13.08
N ASN A 295 4.60 -1.96 13.14
CA ASN A 295 3.27 -1.37 13.13
C ASN A 295 3.35 0.05 12.56
N THR A 296 2.78 0.25 11.38
CA THR A 296 2.78 1.55 10.69
C THR A 296 2.10 2.62 11.53
N TYR A 297 0.97 2.31 12.17
CA TYR A 297 0.18 3.28 12.94
C TYR A 297 0.91 3.75 14.19
N MET A 298 1.56 2.84 14.91
CA MET A 298 2.46 3.15 16.02
C MET A 298 3.62 4.05 15.56
N SER A 299 4.25 3.71 14.43
CA SER A 299 5.35 4.51 13.89
C SER A 299 4.92 5.91 13.45
N ILE A 300 3.70 6.07 12.91
CA ILE A 300 3.14 7.38 12.57
C ILE A 300 2.86 8.18 13.84
N LEU A 301 2.20 7.55 14.83
CA LEU A 301 1.85 8.17 16.11
C LEU A 301 3.09 8.73 16.83
N ILE A 302 4.20 7.99 16.87
CA ILE A 302 5.43 8.45 17.53
C ILE A 302 6.14 9.53 16.74
N ARG A 303 6.24 9.41 15.41
CA ARG A 303 6.97 10.37 14.58
C ARG A 303 6.24 11.69 14.39
N THR A 304 4.90 11.65 14.32
CA THR A 304 4.06 12.76 13.84
C THR A 304 2.83 13.04 14.73
N GLY A 305 2.71 12.36 15.87
CA GLY A 305 1.67 12.59 16.87
C GLY A 305 0.26 12.20 16.44
N LEU A 306 -0.72 12.58 17.26
CA LEU A 306 -2.14 12.41 16.93
C LEU A 306 -2.53 13.14 15.63
N ILE A 307 -1.93 14.29 15.34
CA ILE A 307 -2.28 15.08 14.14
C ILE A 307 -1.85 14.33 12.87
N GLY A 308 -0.63 13.82 12.82
CA GLY A 308 -0.14 13.06 11.67
C GLY A 308 -0.87 11.73 11.48
N LEU A 309 -1.18 11.01 12.57
CA LEU A 309 -2.00 9.80 12.50
C LEU A 309 -3.43 10.11 12.01
N PHE A 310 -4.05 11.17 12.50
CA PHE A 310 -5.37 11.61 12.05
C PHE A 310 -5.37 11.98 10.57
N LEU A 311 -4.39 12.78 10.10
CA LEU A 311 -4.27 13.16 8.69
C LEU A 311 -4.06 11.93 7.79
N PHE A 312 -3.24 10.97 8.21
CA PHE A 312 -3.04 9.72 7.47
C PHE A 312 -4.33 8.90 7.35
N LEU A 313 -5.05 8.72 8.46
CA LEU A 313 -6.31 7.98 8.46
C LEU A 313 -7.42 8.72 7.69
N TYR A 314 -7.44 10.06 7.74
CA TYR A 314 -8.36 10.90 6.95
C TYR A 314 -8.05 10.86 5.45
N PHE A 315 -6.78 10.77 5.07
CA PHE A 315 -6.36 10.52 3.69
C PHE A 315 -6.86 9.15 3.21
N LEU A 316 -6.62 8.07 3.96
CA LEU A 316 -7.14 6.73 3.62
C LEU A 316 -8.68 6.70 3.58
N TRP A 317 -9.37 7.42 4.47
CA TRP A 317 -10.82 7.59 4.45
C TRP A 317 -11.33 8.36 3.21
N SER A 318 -10.55 9.34 2.75
CA SER A 318 -10.85 10.09 1.53
C SER A 318 -10.70 9.19 0.30
N VAL A 319 -9.64 8.38 0.23
CA VAL A 319 -9.45 7.34 -0.80
C VAL A 319 -10.61 6.34 -0.80
N TRP A 320 -10.98 5.82 0.38
CA TRP A 320 -12.11 4.92 0.57
C TRP A 320 -13.41 5.54 0.02
N ASN A 321 -13.82 6.72 0.47
CA ASN A 321 -15.05 7.36 -0.03
C ASN A 321 -15.01 7.66 -1.54
N ARG A 322 -13.83 7.93 -2.12
CA ARG A 322 -13.65 8.19 -3.56
C ARG A 322 -13.84 6.92 -4.42
N TYR A 323 -13.71 5.72 -3.86
CA TYR A 323 -14.08 4.48 -4.58
C TYR A 323 -15.60 4.34 -4.79
N LEU A 324 -16.45 4.85 -3.90
CA LEU A 324 -17.93 4.78 -4.06
C LEU A 324 -18.43 5.51 -5.31
N GLU A 325 -17.68 6.51 -5.80
CA GLU A 325 -18.01 7.24 -7.03
C GLU A 325 -17.83 6.38 -8.29
N PHE A 326 -17.10 5.27 -8.20
CA PHE A 326 -16.81 4.34 -9.29
C PHE A 326 -17.24 2.91 -8.93
N LYS A 327 -18.34 2.79 -8.16
CA LYS A 327 -18.79 1.52 -7.57
C LYS A 327 -19.09 0.41 -8.58
N ASP A 328 -19.22 0.70 -9.86
CA ASP A 328 -19.55 -0.29 -10.90
C ASP A 328 -18.29 -0.91 -11.55
N VAL A 329 -17.08 -0.44 -11.18
CA VAL A 329 -15.80 -0.90 -11.77
C VAL A 329 -15.13 -1.96 -10.90
N GLU A 330 -14.95 -3.17 -11.44
CA GLU A 330 -14.32 -4.33 -10.74
C GLU A 330 -12.94 -3.98 -10.16
N ALA A 331 -12.11 -3.24 -10.91
CA ALA A 331 -10.78 -2.80 -10.45
C ALA A 331 -10.83 -1.89 -9.21
N VAL A 332 -11.86 -1.06 -9.08
CA VAL A 332 -12.08 -0.19 -7.92
C VAL A 332 -12.56 -1.00 -6.71
N LYS A 333 -13.51 -1.92 -6.92
CA LYS A 333 -13.96 -2.85 -5.86
C LYS A 333 -12.79 -3.63 -5.29
N LEU A 334 -11.93 -4.18 -6.16
CA LEU A 334 -10.76 -4.94 -5.71
C LEU A 334 -9.71 -4.05 -5.02
N SER A 335 -9.43 -2.83 -5.51
CA SER A 335 -8.53 -1.90 -4.83
C SER A 335 -9.04 -1.50 -3.44
N ALA A 336 -10.36 -1.38 -3.27
CA ALA A 336 -10.98 -1.14 -1.97
C ALA A 336 -10.81 -2.33 -1.01
N VAL A 337 -11.01 -3.57 -1.48
CA VAL A 337 -10.73 -4.78 -0.68
C VAL A 337 -9.25 -4.85 -0.27
N PHE A 338 -8.34 -4.62 -1.20
CA PHE A 338 -6.90 -4.62 -0.92
C PHE A 338 -6.49 -3.50 0.03
N LEU A 339 -7.09 -2.30 -0.05
CA LEU A 339 -6.86 -1.23 0.92
C LEU A 339 -7.16 -1.70 2.35
N ILE A 340 -8.30 -2.36 2.58
CA ILE A 340 -8.67 -2.86 3.92
C ILE A 340 -7.69 -3.95 4.41
N ILE A 341 -7.30 -4.90 3.56
CA ILE A 341 -6.34 -5.94 3.96
C ILE A 341 -4.93 -5.36 4.19
N THR A 342 -4.48 -4.41 3.36
CA THR A 342 -3.22 -3.70 3.57
C THR A 342 -3.24 -2.89 4.87
N MET A 343 -4.37 -2.25 5.22
CA MET A 343 -4.53 -1.58 6.53
C MET A 343 -4.40 -2.56 7.69
N LEU A 344 -5.06 -3.72 7.64
CA LEU A 344 -4.90 -4.76 8.65
C LEU A 344 -3.44 -5.22 8.77
N LYS A 345 -2.79 -5.56 7.65
CA LYS A 345 -1.40 -6.05 7.62
C LYS A 345 -0.40 -5.03 8.17
N GLN A 346 -0.66 -3.73 7.99
CA GLN A 346 0.13 -2.63 8.56
C GLN A 346 0.09 -2.53 10.09
N SER A 347 -0.78 -3.31 10.77
CA SER A 347 -0.71 -3.49 12.23
C SER A 347 0.43 -4.43 12.66
N SER A 348 1.06 -5.13 11.70
CA SER A 348 2.15 -6.09 11.88
C SER A 348 3.39 -5.83 10.98
N GLU A 349 3.33 -4.79 10.14
CA GLU A 349 4.34 -4.42 9.15
C GLU A 349 4.46 -2.89 9.00
N MET A 350 5.55 -2.44 8.35
CA MET A 350 5.85 -1.04 8.08
C MET A 350 5.99 -0.76 6.57
N ALA A 351 5.06 -1.28 5.78
CA ALA A 351 5.09 -1.33 4.31
C ALA A 351 4.15 -0.33 3.61
N LEU A 352 3.66 0.72 4.30
CA LEU A 352 3.04 1.89 3.64
C LEU A 352 3.94 3.15 3.67
N ILE A 353 4.87 3.22 4.63
CA ILE A 353 5.70 4.42 4.90
C ILE A 353 7.20 4.16 4.70
N GLY A 354 7.56 3.18 3.85
CA GLY A 354 8.91 3.07 3.29
C GLY A 354 9.92 2.15 3.98
N ASN A 355 9.59 1.46 5.10
CA ASN A 355 10.56 0.54 5.73
C ASN A 355 10.95 -0.63 4.79
N ASN A 356 10.04 -1.04 3.91
CA ASN A 356 10.34 -1.80 2.71
C ASN A 356 9.76 -1.03 1.51
N VAL A 357 10.61 -0.27 0.81
CA VAL A 357 10.19 0.61 -0.30
C VAL A 357 9.55 -0.18 -1.44
N SER A 358 10.12 -1.33 -1.81
CA SER A 358 9.60 -2.19 -2.89
C SER A 358 8.16 -2.64 -2.62
N VAL A 359 7.87 -3.10 -1.41
CA VAL A 359 6.51 -3.48 -1.00
C VAL A 359 5.62 -2.24 -0.85
N SER A 360 6.15 -1.10 -0.38
CA SER A 360 5.41 0.16 -0.27
C SER A 360 4.94 0.69 -1.63
N VAL A 361 5.82 0.66 -2.64
CA VAL A 361 5.51 1.06 -4.02
C VAL A 361 4.41 0.18 -4.61
N ILE A 362 4.46 -1.14 -4.39
CA ILE A 362 3.43 -2.04 -4.91
C ILE A 362 2.12 -1.90 -4.13
N ASN A 363 2.15 -1.65 -2.81
CA ASN A 363 0.97 -1.32 -2.01
C ASN A 363 0.25 -0.10 -2.60
N TRP A 364 0.97 1.02 -2.77
CA TRP A 364 0.40 2.24 -3.33
C TRP A 364 -0.05 2.07 -4.78
N LEU A 365 0.65 1.23 -5.57
CA LEU A 365 0.20 0.83 -6.90
C LEU A 365 -1.16 0.12 -6.85
N VAL A 366 -1.32 -0.93 -6.05
CA VAL A 366 -2.56 -1.71 -5.94
C VAL A 366 -3.73 -0.86 -5.44
N ILE A 367 -3.49 0.04 -4.47
CA ILE A 367 -4.51 0.97 -3.97
C ILE A 367 -4.89 1.98 -5.06
N ALA A 368 -3.92 2.60 -5.76
CA ALA A 368 -4.21 3.57 -6.82
C ALA A 368 -4.80 2.96 -8.11
N PHE A 369 -4.57 1.67 -8.38
CA PHE A 369 -4.81 1.08 -9.69
C PHE A 369 -6.29 1.08 -10.11
N GLY A 370 -7.23 1.00 -9.17
CA GLY A 370 -8.65 1.20 -9.45
C GLY A 370 -8.94 2.53 -10.16
N PHE A 371 -8.30 3.63 -9.70
CA PHE A 371 -8.42 4.95 -10.33
C PHE A 371 -7.72 5.01 -11.69
N VAL A 372 -6.55 4.38 -11.84
CA VAL A 372 -5.87 4.24 -13.15
C VAL A 372 -6.79 3.57 -14.19
N TYR A 373 -7.49 2.51 -13.78
CA TYR A 373 -8.43 1.80 -14.65
C TYR A 373 -9.63 2.68 -15.02
N CYS A 374 -10.25 3.37 -14.05
CA CYS A 374 -11.32 4.35 -14.29
C CYS A 374 -10.89 5.49 -15.21
N ASN A 375 -9.70 6.04 -15.03
CA ASN A 375 -9.15 7.09 -15.89
C ASN A 375 -8.94 6.57 -17.32
N SER A 376 -8.52 5.32 -17.49
CA SER A 376 -8.33 4.68 -18.79
C SER A 376 -9.66 4.41 -19.52
N LEU A 377 -10.70 3.99 -18.80
CA LEU A 377 -12.07 3.88 -19.32
C LEU A 377 -12.60 5.25 -19.79
N ASN A 378 -12.48 6.27 -18.93
CA ASN A 378 -12.89 7.64 -19.26
C ASN A 378 -12.10 8.25 -20.41
N TYR A 379 -10.84 7.86 -20.59
CA TYR A 379 -10.02 8.25 -21.73
C TYR A 379 -10.54 7.62 -23.03
N GLN A 380 -10.81 6.31 -23.04
CA GLN A 380 -11.37 5.63 -24.21
C GLN A 380 -12.72 6.22 -24.64
N ASN A 381 -13.66 6.38 -23.70
CA ASN A 381 -14.99 6.95 -23.98
C ASN A 381 -14.93 8.38 -24.57
N LYS A 382 -13.88 9.15 -24.26
CA LYS A 382 -13.66 10.49 -24.86
C LYS A 382 -13.09 10.41 -26.26
N MET A 383 -12.18 9.47 -26.54
CA MET A 383 -11.63 9.27 -27.88
C MET A 383 -12.75 8.84 -28.84
N GLU A 384 -13.57 7.86 -28.44
CA GLU A 384 -14.69 7.34 -29.25
C GLU A 384 -15.68 8.45 -29.62
N ARG A 385 -16.12 9.27 -28.65
CA ARG A 385 -16.98 10.44 -28.91
C ARG A 385 -16.31 11.54 -29.74
N GLY A 386 -14.99 11.68 -29.65
CA GLY A 386 -14.24 12.62 -30.48
C GLY A 386 -14.32 12.24 -31.96
N PHE A 387 -14.10 10.95 -32.26
CA PHE A 387 -14.24 10.42 -33.62
C PHE A 387 -15.68 10.51 -34.15
N GLU A 388 -16.70 10.32 -33.31
CA GLU A 388 -18.12 10.54 -33.72
C GLU A 388 -18.40 12.00 -34.12
N VAL A 389 -17.82 12.98 -33.43
CA VAL A 389 -18.06 14.41 -33.72
C VAL A 389 -17.35 14.87 -34.99
N ASP A 390 -16.12 14.40 -35.25
CA ASP A 390 -15.40 14.74 -36.48
C ASP A 390 -15.99 14.01 -37.70
N HIS A 391 -16.44 12.75 -37.56
CA HIS A 391 -17.06 12.04 -38.69
C HIS A 391 -18.42 12.63 -39.10
N ASN A 392 -19.18 13.19 -38.15
CA ASN A 392 -20.42 13.96 -38.42
C ASN A 392 -20.16 15.40 -38.93
N ARG A 393 -18.90 15.80 -39.14
CA ARG A 393 -18.50 17.08 -39.77
C ARG A 393 -17.90 16.89 -41.17
N GLU A 394 -17.55 15.66 -41.52
CA GLU A 394 -17.07 15.26 -42.85
C GLU A 394 -18.20 14.68 -43.73
N GLN A 395 -19.43 14.61 -43.19
CA GLN A 395 -20.69 14.35 -43.89
C GLN A 395 -21.50 15.65 -44.01
#